data_AF-A0A2D9APW5-F1
#
_entry.id   AF-A0A2D9APW5-F1
#
_cell.length_a   1.000
_cell.length_b   1.000
_cell.length_c   1.000
_cell.angle_alpha   90.00
_cell.angle_beta   90.00
_cell.angle_gamma   90.00
#
_symmetry.space_group_name_H-M   'P 1'
#
loop_
_entity.id
_entity.type
_entity.pdbx_description
1 polymer ?
#
loop_
_entity_poly.entity_id
_entity_poly.type
_entity_poly.pdbx_seq_one_letter_code
_entity_poly.pdbx_strand_id
1 'polypeptide(L)'
;SGSLGHGLPIALGYAYTEQLKKSNIPVICILGDGELQEGTLWESLLHIFNMNLNIKILIDFNSSIETDTLKIDNGISKFVRTHDLSGHSYSDINEAIRLISEVGPEIIFFRTTKLANVNTYESKPQWHAGIPDKKELNDMLKKVSIRLED
;
A
#
# COMPACT_ATOMS: atom_id res chain seq x y z
N SER A 1 4.67 9.32 -3.34
CA SER A 1 5.41 10.40 -4.04
C SER A 1 4.60 10.83 -5.27
N GLY A 2 5.09 11.79 -6.07
CA GLY A 2 4.46 12.16 -7.34
C GLY A 2 4.97 11.33 -8.53
N SER A 3 6.28 11.06 -8.58
CA SER A 3 6.85 10.11 -9.55
C SER A 3 6.64 8.68 -9.03
N LEU A 4 5.95 7.86 -9.83
CA LEU A 4 5.77 6.42 -9.60
C LEU A 4 7.13 5.75 -9.38
N GLY A 5 7.22 4.77 -8.48
CA GLY A 5 8.40 3.91 -8.29
C GLY A 5 9.58 4.51 -7.52
N HIS A 6 9.54 5.79 -7.15
CA HIS A 6 10.64 6.44 -6.43
C HIS A 6 10.48 6.39 -4.90
N GLY A 7 9.27 6.11 -4.40
CA GLY A 7 8.98 6.07 -2.97
C GLY A 7 9.78 4.97 -2.25
N LEU A 8 9.82 3.77 -2.82
CA LEU A 8 10.49 2.63 -2.20
C LEU A 8 12.03 2.77 -2.15
N PRO A 9 12.74 3.22 -3.20
CA PRO A 9 14.18 3.51 -3.11
C PRO A 9 14.53 4.54 -2.03
N ILE A 10 13.69 5.56 -1.83
CA ILE A 10 13.89 6.55 -0.77
C ILE A 10 13.70 5.90 0.61
N ALA A 11 12.63 5.11 0.78
CA ALA A 11 12.35 4.38 2.02
C ALA A 11 13.46 3.36 2.35
N LEU A 12 14.01 2.68 1.34
CA LEU A 12 15.19 1.82 1.46
C LEU A 12 16.37 2.60 2.09
N GLY A 13 16.67 3.80 1.60
CA GLY A 13 17.75 4.64 2.14
C GLY A 13 17.52 5.04 3.61
N TYR A 14 16.28 5.35 3.98
CA TYR A 14 15.92 5.60 5.38
C TYR A 14 16.09 4.34 6.25
N ALA A 15 15.63 3.18 5.78
CA ALA A 15 15.73 1.92 6.52
C ALA A 15 17.20 1.52 6.73
N TYR A 16 18.03 1.73 5.70
CA TYR A 16 19.47 1.54 5.79
C TYR A 16 20.12 2.49 6.81
N THR A 17 19.68 3.76 6.85
CA THR A 17 20.15 4.73 7.85
C THR A 17 19.82 4.30 9.28
N GLU A 18 18.61 3.79 9.53
CA GLU A 18 18.23 3.28 10.85
C GLU A 18 19.04 2.04 11.24
N GLN A 19 19.33 1.15 10.29
CA GLN A 19 20.22 0.01 10.53
C GLN A 19 21.64 0.46 10.91
N LEU A 20 22.19 1.48 10.24
CA LEU A 20 23.51 2.05 10.59
C LEU A 20 23.53 2.64 12.01
N LYS A 21 22.40 3.22 12.46
CA LYS A 21 22.23 3.70 13.83
C LYS A 21 22.00 2.58 14.86
N LYS A 22 21.91 1.31 14.41
CA LYS A 22 21.50 0.16 15.24
C LYS A 22 20.13 0.36 15.89
N SER A 23 19.24 1.07 15.19
CA SER A 23 17.86 1.32 15.57
C SER A 23 16.97 0.22 15.02
N ASN A 24 15.97 -0.20 15.79
CA ASN A 24 14.93 -1.13 15.35
C ASN A 24 13.65 -0.40 14.95
N ILE A 25 13.71 0.90 14.66
CA ILE A 25 12.54 1.66 14.19
C ILE A 25 12.18 1.18 12.78
N PRO A 26 10.93 0.73 12.53
CA PRO A 26 10.51 0.34 11.19
C PRO A 26 10.31 1.58 10.32
N VAL A 27 10.80 1.51 9.08
CA VAL A 27 10.42 2.47 8.04
C VAL A 27 9.18 1.95 7.32
N ILE A 28 8.16 2.78 7.18
CA ILE A 28 6.92 2.40 6.49
C ILE A 28 6.86 3.11 5.14
N CYS A 29 6.60 2.35 4.08
CA CYS A 29 6.40 2.86 2.73
C CYS A 29 5.03 2.41 2.22
N ILE A 30 4.18 3.35 1.80
CA ILE A 30 2.88 3.07 1.20
C ILE A 30 2.99 3.23 -0.31
N LEU A 31 2.55 2.23 -1.06
CA LEU A 31 2.60 2.15 -2.51
C LEU A 31 1.21 1.84 -3.06
N GLY A 32 0.92 2.26 -4.31
CA GLY A 32 -0.22 1.73 -5.06
C GLY A 32 0.13 0.44 -5.79
N ASP A 33 -0.86 -0.36 -6.17
CA ASP A 33 -0.68 -1.53 -7.05
C ASP A 33 0.01 -1.22 -8.39
N GLY A 34 -0.24 -0.05 -8.98
CA GLY A 34 0.46 0.41 -10.19
C GLY A 34 1.98 0.52 -10.02
N GLU A 35 2.47 0.84 -8.81
CA GLU A 35 3.92 0.92 -8.52
C GLU A 35 4.62 -0.44 -8.61
N LEU A 36 3.89 -1.57 -8.59
CA LEU A 36 4.45 -2.92 -8.75
C LEU A 36 5.02 -3.18 -10.14
N GLN A 37 4.65 -2.36 -11.13
CA GLN A 37 5.15 -2.45 -12.49
C GLN A 37 6.50 -1.73 -12.69
N GLU A 38 6.91 -0.92 -11.71
CA GLU A 38 8.15 -0.15 -11.83
C GLU A 38 9.38 -1.00 -11.53
N GLY A 39 10.37 -0.96 -12.41
CA GLY A 39 11.62 -1.72 -12.23
C GLY A 39 12.36 -1.36 -10.93
N THR A 40 12.28 -0.09 -10.52
CA THR A 40 12.89 0.40 -9.28
C THR A 40 12.31 -0.26 -8.03
N LEU A 41 11.07 -0.75 -8.08
CA LEU A 41 10.48 -1.54 -6.99
C LEU A 41 11.26 -2.85 -6.82
N TRP A 42 11.47 -3.58 -7.91
CA TRP A 42 12.15 -4.87 -7.91
C TRP A 42 13.62 -4.76 -7.51
N GLU A 43 14.31 -3.73 -7.99
CA GLU A 43 15.68 -3.41 -7.58
C GLU A 43 15.75 -3.12 -6.07
N SER A 44 14.80 -2.33 -5.55
CA SER A 44 14.72 -2.04 -4.12
C SER A 44 14.45 -3.29 -3.28
N LEU A 45 13.52 -4.15 -3.70
CA LEU A 45 13.20 -5.39 -3.00
C LEU A 45 14.41 -6.32 -2.88
N LEU A 46 15.24 -6.41 -3.92
CA LEU A 46 16.47 -7.19 -3.89
C LEU A 46 17.42 -6.68 -2.80
N HIS A 47 17.59 -5.36 -2.66
CA HIS A 47 18.44 -4.78 -1.62
C HIS A 47 17.85 -4.93 -0.22
N ILE A 48 16.53 -4.71 -0.07
CA ILE A 48 15.81 -4.89 1.19
C ILE A 48 16.00 -6.30 1.75
N PHE A 49 15.83 -7.32 0.88
CA PHE A 49 16.04 -8.72 1.24
C PHE A 49 17.49 -8.99 1.63
N ASN A 50 18.44 -8.62 0.77
CA ASN A 50 19.87 -8.92 0.97
C ASN A 50 20.44 -8.27 2.25
N MET A 51 19.95 -7.08 2.61
CA MET A 51 20.41 -6.34 3.80
C MET A 51 19.54 -6.60 5.05
N ASN A 52 18.46 -7.36 4.92
CA ASN A 52 17.48 -7.63 5.96
C ASN A 52 17.01 -6.34 6.68
N LEU A 53 16.61 -5.34 5.90
CA LEU A 53 16.23 -4.03 6.44
C LEU A 53 14.89 -4.07 7.18
N ASN A 54 14.77 -3.30 8.25
CA ASN A 54 13.51 -3.16 8.98
C ASN A 54 12.57 -2.16 8.26
N ILE A 55 11.91 -2.63 7.22
CA ILE A 55 11.02 -1.84 6.37
C ILE A 55 9.70 -2.57 6.15
N LYS A 56 8.58 -1.84 6.25
CA LYS A 56 7.23 -2.33 6.00
C LYS A 56 6.69 -1.68 4.74
N ILE A 57 6.35 -2.50 3.74
CA ILE A 57 5.80 -2.03 2.47
C ILE A 57 4.31 -2.33 2.47
N LEU A 58 3.50 -1.29 2.51
CA LEU A 58 2.05 -1.40 2.51
C LEU A 58 1.55 -1.07 1.12
N ILE A 59 0.88 -2.02 0.46
CA ILE A 59 0.41 -1.84 -0.92
C ILE A 59 -1.10 -1.67 -0.90
N ASP A 60 -1.57 -0.51 -1.34
CA ASP A 60 -2.97 -0.25 -1.64
C ASP A 60 -3.35 -0.96 -2.94
N PHE A 61 -3.88 -2.17 -2.82
CA PHE A 61 -4.27 -3.03 -3.93
C PHE A 61 -5.76 -2.81 -4.25
N ASN A 62 -6.03 -1.74 -5.00
CA ASN A 62 -7.39 -1.25 -5.29
C ASN A 62 -7.89 -1.58 -6.71
N SER A 63 -7.03 -2.17 -7.55
CA SER A 63 -7.30 -2.57 -8.94
C SER A 63 -7.85 -1.44 -9.83
N SER A 64 -7.53 -0.17 -9.51
CA SER A 64 -8.13 1.00 -10.16
C SER A 64 -7.58 1.34 -11.54
N ILE A 65 -6.38 0.84 -11.85
CA ILE A 65 -5.86 0.80 -13.21
C ILE A 65 -6.21 -0.60 -13.71
N GLU A 66 -6.75 -0.74 -14.92
CA GLU A 66 -7.08 -2.00 -15.63
C GLU A 66 -5.86 -2.94 -15.71
N THR A 67 -5.47 -3.45 -14.55
CA THR A 67 -4.32 -4.29 -14.28
C THR A 67 -4.84 -5.67 -13.89
N ASP A 68 -5.81 -6.16 -14.67
CA ASP A 68 -6.22 -7.57 -14.69
C ASP A 68 -5.03 -8.52 -14.94
N THR A 69 -3.86 -7.97 -15.26
CA THR A 69 -2.59 -8.67 -15.45
C THR A 69 -1.74 -8.81 -14.17
N LEU A 70 -1.96 -8.01 -13.12
CA LEU A 70 -1.14 -8.06 -11.90
C LEU A 70 -1.67 -9.10 -10.92
N LYS A 71 -0.93 -10.20 -10.78
CA LYS A 71 -1.12 -11.12 -9.65
C LYS A 71 -0.51 -10.50 -8.39
N ILE A 72 -1.25 -10.55 -7.28
CA ILE A 72 -0.82 -10.05 -5.96
C ILE A 72 0.57 -10.57 -5.60
N ASP A 73 0.80 -11.88 -5.79
CA ASP A 73 2.13 -12.44 -5.69
C ASP A 73 2.67 -12.79 -7.08
N ASN A 74 3.39 -11.82 -7.67
CA ASN A 74 4.16 -11.99 -8.90
C ASN A 74 5.60 -12.46 -8.60
N GLY A 75 5.79 -13.31 -7.59
CA GLY A 75 7.11 -13.78 -7.14
C GLY A 75 7.78 -12.87 -6.11
N ILE A 76 7.05 -11.88 -5.58
CA ILE A 76 7.52 -10.98 -4.53
C ILE A 76 7.80 -11.75 -3.24
N SER A 77 7.01 -12.79 -2.96
CA SER A 77 7.19 -13.67 -1.79
C SER A 77 8.55 -14.37 -1.75
N LYS A 78 9.29 -14.42 -2.86
CA LYS A 78 10.66 -14.95 -2.91
C LYS A 78 11.69 -14.02 -2.27
N PHE A 79 11.39 -12.73 -2.15
CA PHE A 79 12.28 -11.71 -1.60
C PHE A 79 11.90 -11.35 -0.17
N VAL A 80 10.61 -11.23 0.14
CA VAL A 80 10.16 -10.69 1.42
C VAL A 80 8.90 -11.43 1.87
N ARG A 81 8.68 -11.55 3.18
CA ARG A 81 7.42 -12.07 3.72
C ARG A 81 6.24 -11.22 3.23
N THR A 82 5.23 -11.87 2.68
CA THR A 82 4.04 -11.21 2.14
C THR A 82 2.80 -11.61 2.93
N HIS A 83 1.89 -10.66 3.11
CA HIS A 83 0.58 -10.84 3.72
C HIS A 83 -0.49 -10.24 2.81
N ASP A 84 -1.64 -10.88 2.71
CA ASP A 84 -2.77 -10.46 1.90
C ASP A 84 -3.97 -10.28 2.82
N LEU A 85 -4.34 -9.02 3.05
CA LEU A 85 -5.27 -8.58 4.09
C LEU A 85 -6.35 -7.66 3.51
N SER A 86 -7.54 -7.67 4.09
CA SER A 86 -8.57 -6.70 3.74
C SER A 86 -8.20 -5.32 4.30
N GLY A 87 -8.23 -4.29 3.45
CA GLY A 87 -8.11 -2.90 3.90
C GLY A 87 -9.40 -2.33 4.51
N HIS A 88 -10.48 -3.13 4.53
CA HIS A 88 -11.81 -2.74 5.04
C HIS A 88 -12.27 -3.60 6.22
N SER A 89 -11.37 -4.37 6.83
CA SER A 89 -11.67 -5.20 8.00
C SER A 89 -10.85 -4.76 9.20
N TYR A 90 -11.51 -4.47 10.32
CA TYR A 90 -10.83 -4.13 11.58
C TYR A 90 -9.92 -5.26 12.07
N SER A 91 -10.32 -6.53 11.90
CA SER A 91 -9.48 -7.67 12.29
C SER A 91 -8.15 -7.66 11.54
N ASP A 92 -8.21 -7.39 10.24
CA ASP A 92 -7.07 -7.45 9.35
C ASP A 92 -6.19 -6.22 9.52
N ILE A 93 -6.78 -5.06 9.81
CA ILE A 93 -6.04 -3.85 10.20
C ILE A 93 -5.28 -4.09 11.50
N ASN A 94 -5.90 -4.71 12.51
CA ASN A 94 -5.23 -5.05 13.76
C ASN A 94 -4.09 -6.05 13.56
N GLU A 95 -4.29 -7.04 12.69
CA GLU A 95 -3.23 -7.98 12.30
C GLU A 95 -2.09 -7.25 11.57
N ALA A 96 -2.38 -6.31 10.67
CA ALA A 96 -1.35 -5.52 10.01
C ALA A 96 -0.55 -4.66 10.99
N ILE A 97 -1.20 -4.06 11.99
CA ILE A 97 -0.52 -3.30 13.06
C ILE A 97 0.44 -4.23 13.83
N ARG A 98 0.01 -5.46 14.13
CA ARG A 98 0.86 -6.47 14.79
C ARG A 98 2.08 -6.79 13.92
N LEU A 99 1.89 -7.05 12.62
CA LEU A 99 2.97 -7.35 11.68
C LEU A 99 3.96 -6.18 11.55
N ILE A 100 3.45 -4.94 11.45
CA ILE A 100 4.29 -3.72 11.39
C ILE A 100 5.21 -3.59 12.62
N SER A 101 4.82 -4.13 13.77
CA SER A 101 5.64 -4.13 14.98
C SER A 101 6.77 -5.18 14.98
N GLU A 102 6.72 -6.18 14.10
CA GLU A 102 7.78 -7.18 13.96
C GLU A 102 9.04 -6.57 13.32
N VAL A 103 10.23 -7.06 13.69
CA VAL A 103 11.47 -6.59 13.09
C VAL A 103 11.77 -7.35 11.80
N GLY A 104 12.11 -6.61 10.75
CA GLY A 104 12.54 -7.15 9.46
C GLY A 104 11.59 -6.76 8.32
N PRO A 105 11.95 -7.13 7.09
CA PRO A 105 11.23 -6.69 5.91
C PRO A 105 9.91 -7.47 5.79
N GLU A 106 8.83 -6.74 5.53
CA GLU A 106 7.50 -7.31 5.27
C GLU A 106 6.74 -6.49 4.24
N ILE A 107 5.88 -7.18 3.50
CA ILE A 107 4.96 -6.57 2.54
C ILE A 107 3.54 -6.97 2.91
N ILE A 108 2.66 -5.99 3.03
CA ILE A 108 1.25 -6.19 3.32
C ILE A 108 0.45 -5.63 2.15
N PHE A 109 -0.19 -6.51 1.40
CA PHE A 109 -1.17 -6.15 0.38
C PHE A 109 -2.51 -5.91 1.05
N PHE A 110 -2.99 -4.67 0.99
CA PHE A 110 -4.33 -4.32 1.42
C PHE A 110 -5.27 -4.36 0.22
N ARG A 111 -6.20 -5.31 0.22
CA ARG A 111 -7.31 -5.31 -0.73
C ARG A 111 -8.27 -4.20 -0.36
N THR A 112 -8.29 -3.15 -1.16
CA THR A 112 -9.14 -1.98 -0.94
C THR A 112 -10.06 -1.76 -2.12
N THR A 113 -10.93 -0.76 -1.98
CA THR A 113 -11.88 -0.33 -2.99
C THR A 113 -11.70 1.17 -3.08
N LYS A 114 -11.33 1.67 -4.25
CA LYS A 114 -11.13 3.11 -4.42
C LYS A 114 -12.47 3.82 -4.20
N LEU A 115 -12.47 4.85 -3.34
CA LEU A 115 -13.67 5.52 -2.86
C LEU A 115 -14.66 4.59 -2.13
N ALA A 116 -14.16 3.59 -1.39
CA ALA A 116 -14.99 2.74 -0.53
C ALA A 116 -15.96 3.55 0.34
N ASN A 117 -17.17 3.03 0.51
CA ASN A 117 -18.27 3.65 1.25
C ASN A 117 -18.78 4.96 0.63
N VAL A 118 -18.47 5.21 -0.65
CA VAL A 118 -19.04 6.30 -1.46
C VAL A 118 -19.89 5.72 -2.60
N ASN A 119 -20.51 4.56 -2.37
CA ASN A 119 -21.54 3.92 -3.21
C ASN A 119 -21.27 4.06 -4.72
N THR A 120 -22.02 4.94 -5.41
CA THR A 120 -21.99 5.09 -6.88
C THR A 120 -20.66 5.61 -7.43
N TYR A 121 -19.69 5.91 -6.59
CA TYR A 121 -18.37 6.40 -6.97
C TYR A 121 -17.28 5.32 -6.83
N GLU A 122 -17.58 4.19 -6.20
CA GLU A 122 -16.64 3.10 -5.94
C GLU A 122 -16.07 2.50 -7.22
N SER A 123 -14.75 2.28 -7.21
CA SER A 123 -14.00 1.58 -8.26
C SER A 123 -14.18 2.13 -9.69
N LYS A 124 -14.63 3.37 -9.87
CA LYS A 124 -14.72 3.96 -11.21
C LYS A 124 -13.41 4.61 -11.62
N PRO A 125 -12.81 4.23 -12.77
CA PRO A 125 -11.52 4.75 -13.23
C PRO A 125 -11.48 6.28 -13.37
N GLN A 126 -12.61 6.90 -13.74
CA GLN A 126 -12.77 8.34 -13.85
C GLN A 126 -12.38 9.12 -12.57
N TRP A 127 -12.49 8.48 -11.40
CA TRP A 127 -12.15 9.09 -10.11
C TRP A 127 -10.71 8.85 -9.70
N HIS A 128 -9.88 8.27 -10.57
CA HIS A 128 -8.46 8.12 -10.27
C HIS A 128 -7.76 9.48 -10.12
N ALA A 129 -8.11 10.44 -10.99
CA ALA A 129 -7.66 11.83 -10.93
C ALA A 129 -8.81 12.84 -11.18
N GLY A 130 -10.07 12.36 -11.12
CA GLY A 130 -11.25 13.19 -11.32
C GLY A 130 -11.45 14.20 -10.18
N ILE A 131 -11.77 15.44 -10.55
CA ILE A 131 -12.10 16.51 -9.60
C ILE A 131 -13.64 16.62 -9.57
N PRO A 132 -14.31 16.31 -8.45
CA PRO A 132 -15.76 16.39 -8.39
C PRO A 132 -16.23 17.83 -8.49
N ASP A 133 -17.32 18.06 -9.23
CA ASP A 133 -18.01 19.35 -9.20
C ASP A 133 -18.74 19.55 -7.85
N LYS A 134 -19.33 20.74 -7.66
CA LYS A 134 -20.04 21.06 -6.41
C LYS A 134 -21.22 20.13 -6.12
N LYS A 135 -21.92 19.65 -7.15
CA LYS A 135 -23.06 18.74 -7.00
C LYS A 135 -22.59 17.34 -6.64
N GLU A 136 -21.57 16.85 -7.34
CA GLU A 136 -20.95 15.55 -7.11
C GLU A 136 -20.32 15.47 -5.72
N LEU A 137 -19.58 16.50 -5.30
CA LEU A 137 -19.00 16.57 -3.95
C LEU A 137 -20.07 16.48 -2.86
N ASN A 138 -21.17 17.24 -3.01
CA ASN A 138 -22.27 17.20 -2.05
C ASN A 138 -22.97 15.84 -2.00
N ASP A 139 -23.07 15.14 -3.13
CA ASP A 139 -23.63 13.80 -3.20
C ASP A 139 -22.69 12.76 -2.57
N MET A 140 -21.39 12.82 -2.89
CA MET A 140 -20.35 12.00 -2.26
C MET A 140 -20.41 12.13 -0.74
N LEU A 141 -20.39 13.36 -0.21
CA LEU A 141 -20.40 13.62 1.24
C LEU A 141 -21.63 13.06 1.95
N LYS A 142 -22.81 13.10 1.33
CA LYS A 142 -24.03 12.49 1.89
C LYS A 142 -23.97 10.97 1.90
N LYS A 143 -23.24 10.40 0.95
CA LYS A 143 -23.12 8.95 0.75
C LYS A 143 -21.98 8.33 1.53
N VAL A 144 -21.01 9.12 2.03
CA VAL A 144 -19.96 8.63 2.93
C VAL A 144 -20.64 8.06 4.18
N SER A 145 -20.90 6.77 4.15
CA SER A 145 -21.39 6.04 5.31
C SER A 145 -20.18 5.67 6.14
N ILE A 146 -19.74 6.58 7.00
CA ILE A 146 -18.87 6.18 8.11
C ILE A 146 -19.78 5.41 9.08
N ARG A 147 -19.84 4.09 8.97
CA ARG A 147 -20.27 3.27 10.11
C ARG A 147 -19.13 3.27 11.11
N LEU A 148 -19.10 4.27 11.98
CA LEU A 148 -18.42 4.19 13.28
C LEU A 148 -19.27 3.30 14.20
N GLU A 149 -19.53 2.07 13.79
CA GLU A 149 -20.15 1.05 14.62
C GLU A 149 -19.38 -0.25 14.36
N ASP A 150 -18.22 -0.35 15.03
CA ASP A 150 -17.87 -1.39 16.01
C ASP A 150 -16.44 -1.18 16.52
#